data_AF-X1DNF6-F1
#
_entry.id   AF-X1DNF6-F1
#
_cell.length_a   1.000
_cell.length_b   1.000
_cell.length_c   1.000
_cell.angle_alpha   90.00
_cell.angle_beta   90.00
_cell.angle_gamma   90.00
#
_symmetry.space_group_name_H-M   'P 1'
#
loop_
_entity.id
_entity.type
_entity.pdbx_description
1 polymer ?
#
loop_
_entity_poly.entity_id
_entity_poly.type
_entity_poly.pdbx_seq_one_letter_code
_entity_poly.pdbx_strand_id
1 'polypeptide(L)' 'MNGRCVDKLIGKYCKIVAKEPGEEKAGVVTGIVKDVDHDEGFITIESKQGLGILNIKSILAIKPKKQT' A
#
# COMPACT_ATOMS: atom_id res chain seq x y z
N MET A 1 11.10 -2.61 7.05
CA MET A 1 10.45 -3.88 6.64
C MET A 1 11.40 -4.61 5.70
N ASN A 2 11.61 -5.92 5.85
CA ASN A 2 12.34 -6.69 4.82
C ASN A 2 11.47 -6.71 3.55
N GLY A 3 11.88 -5.98 2.50
CA GLY A 3 11.06 -5.72 1.30
C GLY A 3 10.38 -6.96 0.69
N ARG A 4 11.05 -8.12 0.75
CA ARG A 4 10.54 -9.40 0.23
C ARG A 4 9.21 -9.89 0.82
N CYS A 5 8.78 -9.38 1.98
CA CYS A 5 7.48 -9.77 2.54
C CYS A 5 6.30 -9.01 1.91
N VAL A 6 6.54 -7.80 1.40
CA VAL A 6 5.51 -6.94 0.78
C VAL A 6 5.16 -7.44 -0.61
N ASP A 7 6.09 -8.03 -1.35
CA ASP A 7 5.86 -8.64 -2.67
C ASP A 7 4.81 -9.74 -2.63
N LYS A 8 4.70 -10.46 -1.50
CA LYS A 8 3.67 -11.49 -1.28
C LYS A 8 2.26 -10.92 -1.22
N LEU A 9 2.10 -9.59 -1.24
CA LEU A 9 0.83 -8.89 -1.26
C LEU A 9 0.40 -8.50 -2.67
N ILE A 10 1.28 -8.58 -3.66
CA ILE A 10 0.92 -8.34 -5.08
C ILE A 10 -0.23 -9.27 -5.48
N GLY A 11 -1.24 -8.71 -6.13
CA GLY A 11 -2.49 -9.36 -6.51
C GLY A 11 -3.52 -9.48 -5.39
N LYS A 12 -3.19 -9.11 -4.14
CA LYS A 12 -4.11 -9.21 -3.01
C LYS A 12 -4.81 -7.89 -2.74
N TYR A 13 -6.08 -7.98 -2.37
CA TYR A 13 -6.82 -6.86 -1.79
C TYR A 13 -6.30 -6.58 -0.37
N CYS A 14 -5.81 -5.38 -0.15
CA CYS A 14 -5.15 -4.98 1.08
C CYS A 14 -5.84 -3.77 1.72
N LYS A 15 -5.76 -3.70 3.05
CA LYS A 15 -5.98 -2.47 3.81
C LYS A 15 -4.60 -1.92 4.18
N ILE A 16 -4.38 -0.66 3.83
CA ILE A 16 -3.11 0.05 3.99
C ILE A 16 -3.38 1.27 4.85
N VAL A 17 -2.59 1.42 5.91
CA VAL A 17 -2.59 2.60 6.77
C VAL A 17 -1.31 3.35 6.43
N ALA A 18 -1.46 4.58 5.95
CA ALA A 18 -0.35 5.43 5.53
C ALA A 18 -0.49 6.83 6.13
N LYS A 19 0.62 7.51 6.34
CA LYS A 19 0.68 8.91 6.75
C LYS A 19 1.63 9.63 5.81
N GLU A 20 1.08 10.37 4.85
CA GLU A 20 1.89 11.09 3.87
C GLU A 20 2.58 12.31 4.50
N PRO A 21 3.71 12.77 3.93
CA PRO A 21 4.36 13.98 4.40
C PRO A 21 3.40 15.18 4.39
N GLY A 22 3.34 15.89 5.51
CA GLY A 22 2.44 17.04 5.68
C GLY A 22 1.05 16.68 6.21
N GLU A 23 0.70 15.39 6.32
CA GLU A 23 -0.54 14.99 6.97
C GLU A 23 -0.43 15.02 8.49
N GLU A 24 -1.47 15.53 9.15
CA GLU A 24 -1.57 15.53 10.62
C GLU A 24 -1.85 14.10 11.14
N LYS A 25 -2.71 13.36 10.44
CA LYS A 25 -3.20 12.02 10.83
C LYS A 25 -3.00 11.01 9.71
N ALA A 26 -2.90 9.74 10.08
CA ALA A 26 -2.81 8.66 9.11
C ALA A 26 -4.15 8.42 8.41
N GLY A 27 -4.10 8.22 7.09
CA GLY A 27 -5.20 7.79 6.25
C GLY A 27 -5.28 6.26 6.08
N VAL A 28 -6.37 5.82 5.46
CA VAL A 28 -6.59 4.42 5.09
C VAL A 28 -6.87 4.32 3.61
N VAL A 29 -6.07 3.50 2.91
CA VAL A 29 -6.29 3.12 1.51
C VAL A 29 -6.66 1.64 1.47
N THR A 30 -7.61 1.28 0.62
CA THR A 30 -7.97 -0.11 0.36
C THR A 30 -8.00 -0.37 -1.13
N GLY A 31 -7.32 -1.41 -1.58
CA GLY A 31 -7.21 -1.74 -3.00
C GLY A 31 -6.37 -2.98 -3.23
N ILE A 32 -6.24 -3.37 -4.49
CA ILE A 32 -5.37 -4.47 -4.92
C ILE A 32 -3.95 -3.91 -5.07
N VAL A 33 -2.97 -4.52 -4.41
CA VAL A 33 -1.56 -4.21 -4.67
C VAL A 33 -1.21 -4.74 -6.05
N LYS A 34 -0.84 -3.86 -6.98
CA LYS A 34 -0.46 -4.23 -8.35
C LYS A 34 1.02 -4.46 -8.51
N ASP A 35 1.83 -3.66 -7.81
CA ASP A 35 3.27 -3.70 -7.95
C ASP A 35 3.96 -3.12 -6.71
N VAL A 36 5.21 -3.53 -6.49
CA VAL A 36 6.09 -3.03 -5.43
C VAL A 36 7.45 -2.73 -6.04
N ASP A 37 7.75 -1.45 -6.21
CA ASP A 37 9.06 -0.98 -6.67
C ASP A 37 9.95 -0.75 -5.44
N HIS A 38 10.91 -1.65 -5.21
CA HIS A 38 11.85 -1.52 -4.09
C HIS A 38 12.98 -0.54 -4.36
N ASP A 39 13.29 -0.27 -5.63
CA ASP A 39 14.38 0.61 -6.01
C ASP A 39 13.96 2.06 -5.75
N GLU A 40 12.76 2.41 -6.20
CA GLU A 40 12.16 3.73 -6.01
C GLU A 40 11.38 3.85 -4.68
N GLY A 41 11.02 2.71 -4.08
CA GLY A 41 10.37 2.65 -2.77
C GLY A 41 8.87 2.97 -2.81
N PHE A 42 8.16 2.49 -3.84
CA PHE A 42 6.74 2.74 -4.06
C PHE A 42 5.91 1.46 -4.10
N ILE A 43 4.63 1.59 -3.73
CA ILE A 43 3.61 0.57 -3.95
C ILE A 43 2.51 1.12 -4.84
N THR A 44 2.14 0.35 -5.87
CA THR A 44 1.03 0.68 -6.75
C THR A 44 -0.23 -0.04 -6.29
N ILE A 45 -1.32 0.70 -6.10
CA ILE A 45 -2.59 0.18 -5.58
C ILE A 45 -3.71 0.55 -6.54
N GLU A 46 -4.47 -0.45 -6.99
CA GLU A 46 -5.71 -0.24 -7.73
C GLU A 46 -6.89 -0.24 -6.75
N SER A 47 -7.62 0.87 -6.69
CA SER A 47 -8.79 1.07 -5.85
C SER A 47 -10.03 1.38 -6.70
N LYS A 48 -11.20 1.53 -6.05
CA LYS A 48 -12.43 1.96 -6.74
C LYS A 48 -12.32 3.37 -7.32
N GLN A 49 -11.44 4.21 -6.75
CA GLN A 49 -11.19 5.58 -7.18
C GLN A 49 -10.15 5.66 -8.31
N GLY A 50 -9.51 4.53 -8.67
CA GLY A 50 -8.45 4.46 -9.67
C GLY A 50 -7.13 3.95 -9.10
N LEU A 51 -6.06 4.15 -9.87
CA LEU A 51 -4.69 3.81 -9.48
C LEU A 51 -4.11 4.88 -8.55
N GLY A 52 -3.51 4.44 -7.45
CA GLY A 52 -2.76 5.28 -6.52
C GLY A 52 -1.37 4.71 -6.28
N ILE A 53 -0.39 5.60 -6.09
CA ILE A 53 0.99 5.25 -5.76
C ILE A 53 1.27 5.80 -4.37
N LEU A 54 1.76 4.96 -3.46
CA LEU A 54 2.15 5.36 -2.10
C LEU A 54 3.63 5.11 -1.88
N ASN A 55 4.31 6.00 -1.14
CA ASN A 55 5.68 5.76 -0.71
C ASN A 55 5.70 4.68 0.38
N ILE A 56 6.56 3.67 0.26
CA ILE A 56 6.64 2.58 1.26
C ILE A 56 6.99 3.13 2.65
N LYS A 57 7.72 4.24 2.75
CA LYS A 57 8.06 4.89 4.02
C LYS A 57 6.87 5.60 4.69
N SER A 58 5.84 5.98 3.94
CA SER A 58 4.61 6.56 4.50
C SER A 58 3.68 5.48 5.06
N ILE A 59 3.87 4.21 4.67
CA ILE A 59 3.05 3.09 5.12
C ILE A 59 3.42 2.69 6.55
N LEU A 60 2.46 2.88 7.46
CA LEU A 60 2.56 2.47 8.84
C LEU A 60 2.19 0.99 9.02
N ALA A 61 1.22 0.50 8.24
CA ALA A 61 0.83 -0.90 8.25
C ALA A 61 0.15 -1.31 6.94
N ILE A 62 0.38 -2.54 6.49
CA ILE A 62 -0.33 -3.16 5.37
C ILE A 62 -0.74 -4.58 5.74
N LYS A 63 -1.98 -4.95 5.43
CA LYS A 63 -2.47 -6.32 5.61
C LYS A 63 -3.41 -6.75 4.48
N PRO A 64 -3.34 -8.01 4.03
CA PRO A 64 -4.36 -8.56 3.16
C PRO A 64 -5.70 -8.57 3.90
N LYS A 65 -6.77 -8.21 3.20
CA LYS A 65 -8.14 -8.27 3.68
C LYS A 65 -8.90 -9.24 2.80
N LYS A 66 -9.67 -10.16 3.39
CA LYS A 66 -10.62 -10.97 2.61
C LYS A 66 -11.64 -10.00 1.98
N GLN A 67 -11.87 -10.12 0.67
CA GLN A 67 -13.07 -9.55 0.06
C GLN A 67 -14.25 -10.37 0.59
N THR A 68 -14.87 -9.86 1.66
CA THR A 68 -16.20 -10.29 2.12
C THR A 68 -17.24 -9.54 1.34
#